data_AF-A0A965M6B7-F1
#
_entry.id   AF-A0A965M6B7-F1
#
_cell.length_a   1.000
_cell.length_b   1.000
_cell.length_c   1.000
_cell.angle_alpha   90.00
_cell.angle_beta   90.00
_cell.angle_gamma   90.00
#
_symmetry.space_group_name_H-M   'P 1'
#
loop_
_entity.id
_entity.type
_entity.pdbx_description
1 polymer ?
#
loop_
_entity_poly.entity_id
_entity_poly.type
_entity_poly.pdbx_seq_one_letter_code
_entity_poly.pdbx_strand_id
1 'polypeptide(L)'
;NETGVIQPISEVSKGLEDHSAWFHVDAAQTFGKLIPTLRDHRIDFISASGHKIYGPKGVGVLIVRHRKKQKVPLHPLVFGGGQEQGLRPGTLPVPLVVGLGLAAELGEKRHAEREKYCRSFREKFFQAISPLHPKIHGVEGEVLSHTANVSFPGWSAEEGMLKIRDLVAVSNGSACTSSSYQPSHVLHAMGLGKEEIVGAMRFSWSHLTPEPNWGGLVEKLKK
;
A
#
# COMPACT_ATOMS: atom_id res chain seq x y z
N ASN A 1 4.19 -0.13 0.10
CA ASN A 1 3.34 1.06 -0.22
C ASN A 1 3.92 1.91 -1.35
N GLU A 2 5.24 1.98 -1.52
CA GLU A 2 5.87 2.78 -2.59
C GLU A 2 5.89 2.06 -3.95
N THR A 3 6.37 0.82 -3.98
CA THR A 3 6.53 0.04 -5.23
C THR A 3 5.34 -0.85 -5.54
N GLY A 4 4.59 -1.21 -4.50
CA GLY A 4 3.50 -2.19 -4.60
C GLY A 4 3.98 -3.64 -4.56
N VAL A 5 5.30 -3.89 -4.43
CA VAL A 5 5.84 -5.25 -4.27
C VAL A 5 5.19 -5.94 -3.07
N ILE A 6 4.74 -7.18 -3.29
CA ILE A 6 4.14 -8.06 -2.31
C ILE A 6 5.28 -8.84 -1.66
N GLN A 7 5.39 -8.72 -0.34
CA GLN A 7 6.39 -9.45 0.44
C GLN A 7 6.00 -10.93 0.55
N PRO A 8 6.97 -11.86 0.64
CA PRO A 8 6.72 -13.31 0.64
C PRO A 8 6.19 -13.81 2.00
N ILE A 9 5.01 -13.34 2.40
CA ILE A 9 4.43 -13.61 3.72
C ILE A 9 4.29 -15.12 3.97
N SER A 10 3.84 -15.89 2.99
CA SER A 10 3.66 -17.35 3.13
C SER A 10 4.98 -18.09 3.40
N GLU A 11 6.09 -17.62 2.81
CA GLU A 11 7.41 -18.22 3.04
C GLU A 11 7.94 -17.87 4.43
N VAL A 12 7.74 -16.62 4.86
CA VAL A 12 8.06 -16.18 6.23
C VAL A 12 7.23 -16.95 7.25
N SER A 13 5.93 -17.13 7.01
CA SER A 13 5.06 -17.96 7.85
C SER A 13 5.60 -19.38 7.95
N LYS A 14 5.93 -20.02 6.83
CA LYS A 14 6.47 -21.38 6.83
C LYS A 14 7.79 -21.48 7.61
N GLY A 15 8.69 -20.50 7.45
CA GLY A 15 9.94 -20.44 8.21
C GLY A 15 9.73 -20.23 9.71
N LEU A 16 8.58 -19.70 10.11
CA LEU A 16 8.23 -19.42 11.50
C LEU A 16 7.31 -20.46 12.13
N GLU A 17 6.82 -21.47 11.41
CA GLU A 17 5.78 -22.43 11.85
C GLU A 17 6.00 -22.94 13.30
N ASP A 18 7.21 -23.41 13.61
CA ASP A 18 7.61 -23.91 14.92
C ASP A 18 8.45 -22.90 15.74
N HIS A 19 8.59 -21.67 15.25
CA HIS A 19 9.37 -20.64 15.90
C HIS A 19 8.54 -19.84 16.91
N SER A 20 9.15 -19.46 18.05
CA SER A 20 8.45 -18.76 19.14
C SER A 20 8.13 -17.29 18.85
N ALA A 21 8.86 -16.67 17.93
CA ALA A 21 8.72 -15.25 17.57
C ALA A 21 7.28 -14.88 17.23
N TRP A 22 6.91 -13.64 17.54
CA TRP A 22 5.64 -13.07 17.11
C TRP A 22 5.79 -12.48 15.71
N PHE A 23 4.82 -12.75 14.84
CA PHE A 23 4.85 -12.31 13.45
C PHE A 23 3.80 -11.23 13.23
N HIS A 24 4.27 -10.01 12.97
CA HIS A 24 3.45 -8.87 12.62
C HIS A 24 3.53 -8.56 11.13
N VAL A 25 2.37 -8.33 10.53
CA VAL A 25 2.25 -7.89 9.14
C VAL A 25 1.54 -6.53 9.12
N ASP A 26 2.22 -5.51 8.59
CA ASP A 26 1.55 -4.27 8.19
C ASP A 26 0.77 -4.52 6.88
N ALA A 27 -0.55 -4.67 7.03
CA ALA A 27 -1.47 -4.89 5.93
C ALA A 27 -2.16 -3.60 5.47
N ALA A 28 -1.66 -2.40 5.79
CA ALA A 28 -2.30 -1.16 5.37
C ALA A 28 -2.55 -1.11 3.85
N GLN A 29 -1.70 -1.74 3.03
CA GLN A 29 -1.89 -1.82 1.58
C GLN A 29 -2.59 -3.09 1.09
N THR A 30 -2.63 -4.15 1.89
CA THR A 30 -3.10 -5.49 1.46
C THR A 30 -4.41 -5.92 2.12
N PHE A 31 -4.81 -5.31 3.22
CA PHE A 31 -6.08 -5.58 3.90
C PHE A 31 -7.27 -5.33 2.97
N GLY A 32 -8.23 -6.26 2.96
CA GLY A 32 -9.35 -6.27 2.00
C GLY A 32 -8.95 -6.50 0.54
N LYS A 33 -7.72 -6.95 0.27
CA LYS A 33 -7.19 -7.25 -1.08
C LYS A 33 -6.56 -8.64 -1.16
N LEU A 34 -5.50 -8.90 -0.39
CA LEU A 34 -4.79 -10.20 -0.36
C LEU A 34 -5.32 -11.10 0.76
N ILE A 35 -6.63 -11.38 0.71
CA ILE A 35 -7.35 -12.03 1.81
C ILE A 35 -6.80 -13.44 2.13
N PRO A 36 -6.53 -14.32 1.15
CA PRO A 36 -6.00 -15.65 1.46
C PRO A 36 -4.68 -15.59 2.23
N THR A 37 -3.74 -14.75 1.80
CA THR A 37 -2.44 -14.54 2.46
C THR A 37 -2.60 -14.03 3.89
N LEU A 38 -3.51 -13.07 4.12
CA LEU A 38 -3.73 -12.50 5.45
C LEU A 38 -4.49 -13.42 6.41
N ARG A 39 -5.05 -14.54 5.93
CA ARG A 39 -5.70 -15.55 6.77
C ARG A 39 -4.74 -16.60 7.30
N ASP A 40 -3.48 -16.57 6.87
CA ASP A 40 -2.42 -17.44 7.37
C ASP A 40 -2.42 -17.48 8.91
N HIS A 41 -2.45 -18.69 9.46
CA HIS A 41 -2.56 -18.93 10.89
C HIS A 41 -1.31 -18.51 11.66
N ARG A 42 -0.17 -18.37 10.96
CA ARG A 42 1.09 -17.99 11.57
C ARG A 42 1.25 -16.49 11.77
N ILE A 43 0.44 -15.68 11.11
CA ILE A 43 0.39 -14.23 11.35
C ILE A 43 -0.29 -13.99 12.69
N ASP A 44 0.44 -13.39 13.63
CA ASP A 44 -0.06 -13.10 14.97
C ASP A 44 -0.73 -11.72 15.06
N PHE A 45 -0.19 -10.77 14.30
CA PHE A 45 -0.65 -9.39 14.33
C PHE A 45 -0.84 -8.85 12.91
N ILE A 46 -1.95 -8.15 12.68
CA ILE A 46 -2.21 -7.44 11.42
C ILE A 46 -2.57 -6.00 11.71
N SER A 47 -1.77 -5.06 11.21
CA SER A 47 -2.17 -3.64 11.20
C SER A 47 -2.94 -3.32 9.93
N ALA A 48 -4.08 -2.64 10.06
CA ALA A 48 -4.86 -2.17 8.92
C ALA A 48 -5.43 -0.76 9.15
N SER A 49 -5.69 -0.05 8.07
CA SER A 49 -6.16 1.34 8.09
C SER A 49 -7.41 1.51 7.22
N GLY A 50 -8.46 2.14 7.75
CA GLY A 50 -9.76 2.24 7.08
C GLY A 50 -9.69 2.97 5.75
N HIS A 51 -9.00 4.11 5.69
CA HIS A 51 -8.91 4.90 4.46
C HIS A 51 -8.15 4.22 3.31
N LYS A 52 -7.51 3.06 3.54
CA LYS A 52 -6.85 2.26 2.49
C LYS A 52 -7.75 1.19 1.88
N ILE A 53 -8.95 1.03 2.44
CA ILE A 53 -10.00 0.12 1.99
C ILE A 53 -11.33 0.86 1.76
N TYR A 54 -11.25 2.16 1.43
CA TYR A 54 -12.41 3.04 1.19
C TYR A 54 -13.29 3.28 2.43
N GLY A 55 -12.76 3.01 3.63
CA GLY A 55 -13.36 3.43 4.89
C GLY A 55 -12.96 4.87 5.28
N PRO A 56 -13.46 5.37 6.41
CA PRO A 56 -13.16 6.72 6.85
C PRO A 56 -11.68 6.90 7.27
N LYS A 57 -11.17 8.13 7.14
CA LYS A 57 -9.87 8.53 7.73
C LYS A 57 -10.01 8.64 9.26
N GLY A 58 -8.89 8.50 9.96
CA GLY A 58 -8.85 8.62 11.43
C GLY A 58 -9.19 7.35 12.20
N VAL A 59 -9.34 6.20 11.52
CA VAL A 59 -9.56 4.90 12.16
C VAL A 59 -8.73 3.80 11.51
N GLY A 60 -8.24 2.89 12.34
CA GLY A 60 -7.51 1.69 11.94
C GLY A 60 -7.75 0.59 12.98
N VAL A 61 -7.14 -0.56 12.74
CA VAL A 61 -7.28 -1.73 13.62
C VAL A 61 -5.95 -2.46 13.72
N LEU A 62 -5.69 -3.00 14.90
CA LEU A 62 -4.69 -4.04 15.13
C LEU A 62 -5.46 -5.34 15.40
N ILE A 63 -5.37 -6.29 14.48
CA ILE A 63 -5.95 -7.62 14.67
C ILE A 63 -4.93 -8.46 15.43
N VAL A 64 -5.38 -9.12 16.49
CA VAL A 64 -4.54 -9.90 17.39
C VAL A 64 -5.03 -11.35 17.36
N ARG A 65 -4.15 -12.27 17.00
CA ARG A 65 -4.40 -13.70 17.11
C ARG A 65 -4.08 -14.18 18.52
N HIS A 66 -5.05 -14.86 19.14
CA HIS A 66 -4.82 -15.53 20.41
C HIS A 66 -4.08 -16.86 20.18
N ARG A 67 -2.91 -17.01 20.79
CA ARG A 67 -2.23 -18.32 20.92
C ARG A 67 -2.79 -19.02 22.17
N LYS A 68 -3.16 -20.30 22.06
CA LYS A 68 -3.87 -21.07 23.13
C LYS A 68 -3.16 -21.10 24.50
N LYS A 69 -1.88 -20.75 24.60
CA LYS A 69 -1.07 -20.86 25.82
C LYS A 69 -0.12 -19.68 26.09
N GLN A 70 -0.19 -18.60 25.32
CA GLN A 70 0.71 -17.46 25.48
C GLN A 70 -0.08 -16.17 25.61
N LYS A 71 0.26 -15.37 26.62
CA LYS A 71 -0.26 -14.03 26.75
C LYS A 71 0.26 -13.20 25.58
N VAL A 72 -0.63 -12.47 24.94
CA VAL A 72 -0.27 -11.55 23.85
C VAL A 72 0.69 -10.49 24.42
N PRO A 73 1.87 -10.27 23.81
CA PRO A 73 2.90 -9.36 24.31
C PRO A 73 2.61 -7.89 23.98
N LEU A 74 1.38 -7.44 24.21
CA LEU A 74 0.97 -6.05 23.97
C LEU A 74 0.83 -5.29 25.27
N HIS A 75 1.33 -4.07 25.27
CA HIS A 75 1.13 -3.07 26.31
C HIS A 75 0.49 -1.83 25.69
N PRO A 76 -0.39 -1.12 26.42
CA PRO A 76 -1.00 0.10 25.91
C PRO A 76 0.07 1.17 25.65
N LEU A 77 -0.02 1.84 24.50
CA LEU A 77 0.82 2.99 24.17
C LEU A 77 0.35 4.28 24.87
N VAL A 78 -0.93 4.32 25.24
CA VAL A 78 -1.58 5.44 25.93
C VAL A 78 -2.43 4.89 27.07
N PHE A 79 -2.51 5.61 28.19
CA PHE A 79 -3.15 5.14 29.42
C PHE A 79 -4.46 5.90 29.69
N GLY A 80 -5.44 5.23 30.31
CA GLY A 80 -6.77 5.78 30.55
C GLY A 80 -7.78 4.70 30.93
N GLY A 81 -9.04 4.86 30.48
CA GLY A 81 -10.12 3.91 30.74
C GLY A 81 -9.92 2.51 30.13
N GLY A 82 -10.76 1.55 30.54
CA GLY A 82 -10.65 0.14 30.14
C GLY A 82 -11.17 -0.23 28.75
N GLN A 83 -11.39 0.73 27.85
CA GLN A 83 -11.83 0.43 26.47
C GLN A 83 -10.81 -0.44 25.72
N GLU A 84 -11.27 -1.18 24.70
CA GLU A 84 -10.43 -2.10 23.91
C GLU A 84 -9.60 -3.04 24.80
N GLN A 85 -10.24 -3.62 25.82
CA GLN A 85 -9.61 -4.52 26.80
C GLN A 85 -8.44 -3.89 27.57
N GLY A 86 -8.45 -2.55 27.73
CA GLY A 86 -7.39 -1.80 28.37
C GLY A 86 -6.16 -1.55 27.49
N LEU A 87 -6.16 -1.96 26.23
CA LEU A 87 -5.04 -1.75 25.29
C LEU A 87 -5.08 -0.38 24.61
N ARG A 88 -6.29 0.18 24.43
CA ARG A 88 -6.50 1.46 23.75
C ARG A 88 -7.63 2.22 24.44
N PRO A 89 -7.33 3.03 25.47
CA PRO A 89 -8.32 3.83 26.19
C PRO A 89 -8.97 4.91 25.31
N GLY A 90 -10.10 5.42 25.79
CA GLY A 90 -10.82 6.55 25.20
C GLY A 90 -12.16 6.14 24.59
N THR A 91 -13.13 7.06 24.60
CA THR A 91 -14.46 6.83 24.04
C THR A 91 -14.37 6.36 22.58
N LEU A 92 -15.10 5.31 22.25
CA LEU A 92 -15.06 4.72 20.91
C LEU A 92 -15.64 5.70 19.88
N PRO A 93 -14.93 5.98 18.77
CA PRO A 93 -15.47 6.81 17.70
C PRO A 93 -16.44 5.97 16.85
N VAL A 94 -17.63 5.69 17.38
CA VAL A 94 -18.60 4.72 16.83
C VAL A 94 -18.84 4.88 15.31
N PRO A 95 -19.06 6.09 14.75
CA PRO A 95 -19.26 6.24 13.31
C PRO A 95 -18.05 5.78 12.48
N LEU A 96 -16.83 6.02 12.97
CA LEU A 96 -15.61 5.60 12.29
C LEU A 96 -15.46 4.07 12.35
N VAL A 97 -15.76 3.46 13.49
CA VAL A 97 -15.73 1.99 13.68
C VAL A 97 -16.73 1.32 12.75
N VAL A 98 -17.97 1.82 12.68
CA VAL A 98 -19.00 1.30 11.77
C VAL A 98 -18.57 1.45 10.30
N GLY A 99 -18.05 2.62 9.93
CA GLY A 99 -17.56 2.85 8.56
C GLY A 99 -16.39 1.93 8.18
N LEU A 100 -15.48 1.66 9.11
CA LEU A 100 -14.40 0.68 8.91
C LEU A 100 -14.95 -0.74 8.74
N GLY A 101 -15.92 -1.14 9.56
CA GLY A 101 -16.56 -2.46 9.47
C GLY A 101 -17.22 -2.71 8.11
N LEU A 102 -18.03 -1.75 7.64
CA LEU A 102 -18.65 -1.83 6.31
C LEU A 102 -17.61 -1.85 5.18
N ALA A 103 -16.57 -1.03 5.28
CA ALA A 103 -15.49 -1.02 4.30
C ALA A 103 -14.75 -2.37 4.23
N ALA A 104 -14.53 -3.01 5.38
CA ALA A 104 -13.90 -4.34 5.44
C ALA A 104 -14.80 -5.42 4.82
N GLU A 105 -16.10 -5.40 5.12
CA GLU A 105 -17.10 -6.30 4.52
C GLU A 105 -17.13 -6.17 2.99
N LEU A 106 -17.17 -4.94 2.48
CA LEU A 106 -17.13 -4.68 1.04
C LEU A 106 -15.78 -5.07 0.42
N GLY A 107 -14.69 -4.88 1.17
CA GLY A 107 -13.36 -5.39 0.82
C GLY A 107 -13.39 -6.90 0.60
N GLU A 108 -13.92 -7.65 1.56
CA GLU A 108 -14.07 -9.10 1.46
C GLU A 108 -14.91 -9.53 0.26
N LYS A 109 -16.10 -8.96 0.10
CA LYS A 109 -17.04 -9.35 -0.97
C LYS A 109 -16.55 -9.01 -2.37
N ARG A 110 -15.82 -7.90 -2.54
CA ARG A 110 -15.49 -7.34 -3.87
C ARG A 110 -14.01 -7.40 -4.25
N HIS A 111 -13.12 -7.94 -3.40
CA HIS A 111 -11.68 -7.91 -3.67
C HIS A 111 -11.30 -8.49 -5.04
N ALA A 112 -11.87 -9.64 -5.43
CA ALA A 112 -11.54 -10.30 -6.70
C ALA A 112 -11.97 -9.48 -7.93
N GLU A 113 -13.18 -8.90 -7.90
CA GLU A 113 -13.67 -8.01 -8.96
C GLU A 113 -12.79 -6.75 -9.08
N ARG A 114 -12.49 -6.12 -7.94
CA ARG A 114 -11.64 -4.92 -7.87
C ARG A 114 -10.23 -5.20 -8.38
N GLU A 115 -9.68 -6.36 -8.04
CA GLU A 115 -8.38 -6.82 -8.48
C GLU A 115 -8.35 -6.97 -10.01
N LYS A 116 -9.36 -7.63 -10.60
CA LYS A 116 -9.48 -7.78 -12.07
C LYS A 116 -9.50 -6.44 -12.79
N TYR A 117 -10.28 -5.47 -12.28
CA TYR A 117 -10.31 -4.12 -12.85
C TYR A 117 -8.94 -3.45 -12.77
N CYS A 118 -8.32 -3.47 -11.59
CA CYS A 118 -7.02 -2.83 -11.37
C CYS A 118 -5.94 -3.46 -12.25
N ARG A 119 -5.96 -4.78 -12.43
CA ARG A 119 -5.03 -5.50 -13.32
C ARG A 119 -5.19 -5.04 -14.78
N SER A 120 -6.41 -4.98 -15.30
CA SER A 120 -6.65 -4.47 -16.65
C SER A 120 -6.21 -3.00 -16.81
N PHE A 121 -6.48 -2.16 -15.82
CA PHE A 121 -6.00 -0.77 -15.82
C PHE A 121 -4.46 -0.70 -15.82
N ARG A 122 -3.78 -1.58 -15.07
CA ARG A 122 -2.32 -1.68 -15.03
C ARG A 122 -1.73 -1.99 -16.41
N GLU A 123 -2.32 -2.94 -17.12
CA GLU A 123 -1.89 -3.33 -18.46
C GLU A 123 -2.01 -2.16 -19.44
N LYS A 124 -3.17 -1.48 -19.43
CA LYS A 124 -3.39 -0.27 -20.23
C LYS A 124 -2.40 0.85 -19.88
N PHE A 125 -2.16 1.08 -18.59
CA PHE A 125 -1.19 2.05 -18.11
C PHE A 125 0.20 1.78 -18.69
N PHE A 126 0.71 0.55 -18.55
CA PHE A 126 2.03 0.19 -19.06
C PHE A 126 2.12 0.22 -20.58
N GLN A 127 1.06 -0.20 -21.28
CA GLN A 127 0.99 -0.07 -22.73
C GLN A 127 1.09 1.39 -23.17
N ALA A 128 0.33 2.28 -22.51
CA ALA A 128 0.33 3.71 -22.80
C ALA A 128 1.71 4.35 -22.58
N ILE A 129 2.36 4.09 -21.45
CA ILE A 129 3.67 4.70 -21.13
C ILE A 129 4.87 4.02 -21.80
N SER A 130 4.69 2.88 -22.45
CA SER A 130 5.78 2.14 -23.11
C SER A 130 6.65 2.98 -24.07
N PRO A 131 6.12 3.96 -24.85
CA PRO A 131 6.94 4.77 -25.74
C PRO A 131 7.86 5.77 -25.01
N LEU A 132 7.70 5.93 -23.69
CA LEU A 132 8.57 6.76 -22.85
C LEU A 132 9.79 5.99 -22.33
N HIS A 133 9.90 4.69 -22.65
CA HIS A 133 10.95 3.80 -22.15
C HIS A 133 11.16 3.89 -20.62
N PRO A 134 10.08 3.78 -19.81
CA PRO A 134 10.19 3.88 -18.36
C PRO A 134 11.04 2.75 -17.78
N LYS A 135 11.77 3.05 -16.72
CA LYS A 135 12.28 2.04 -15.79
C LYS A 135 11.16 1.69 -14.83
N ILE A 136 10.83 0.41 -14.72
CA ILE A 136 9.76 -0.08 -13.85
C ILE A 136 10.41 -0.73 -12.64
N HIS A 137 10.07 -0.27 -11.44
CA HIS A 137 10.67 -0.76 -10.21
C HIS A 137 9.83 -1.90 -9.62
N GLY A 138 10.49 -2.97 -9.15
CA GLY A 138 9.84 -4.13 -8.54
C GLY A 138 9.26 -5.15 -9.53
N VAL A 139 9.66 -5.10 -10.81
CA VAL A 139 9.22 -6.05 -11.85
C VAL A 139 9.60 -7.51 -11.60
N GLU A 140 10.64 -7.74 -10.79
CA GLU A 140 11.14 -9.07 -10.47
C GLU A 140 10.24 -9.84 -9.50
N GLY A 141 9.36 -9.14 -8.78
CA GLY A 141 8.47 -9.74 -7.77
C GLY A 141 6.99 -9.66 -8.15
N GLU A 142 6.15 -10.25 -7.30
CA GLU A 142 4.72 -10.01 -7.37
C GLU A 142 4.40 -8.58 -6.92
N VAL A 143 3.58 -7.87 -7.69
CA VAL A 143 3.23 -6.47 -7.42
C VAL A 143 1.71 -6.32 -7.39
N LEU A 144 1.22 -5.56 -6.42
CA LEU A 144 -0.18 -5.18 -6.30
C LEU A 144 -0.71 -4.58 -7.62
N SER A 145 -1.86 -5.08 -8.07
CA SER A 145 -2.46 -4.69 -9.36
C SER A 145 -2.89 -3.23 -9.47
N HIS A 146 -2.83 -2.46 -8.38
CA HIS A 146 -3.27 -1.08 -8.31
C HIS A 146 -2.14 -0.08 -8.05
N THR A 147 -0.89 -0.50 -8.22
CA THR A 147 0.29 0.36 -8.03
C THR A 147 1.31 0.09 -9.13
N ALA A 148 1.92 1.16 -9.62
CA ALA A 148 3.15 1.12 -10.41
C ALA A 148 4.12 2.17 -9.85
N ASN A 149 5.39 1.79 -9.77
CA ASN A 149 6.46 2.72 -9.46
C ASN A 149 7.44 2.70 -10.64
N VAL A 150 7.59 3.85 -11.27
CA VAL A 150 8.36 4.00 -12.50
C VAL A 150 9.21 5.25 -12.43
N SER A 151 10.36 5.23 -13.09
CA SER A 151 11.12 6.43 -13.40
C SER A 151 11.21 6.61 -14.92
N PHE A 152 11.18 7.86 -15.36
CA PHE A 152 11.32 8.23 -16.77
C PHE A 152 12.71 8.83 -16.96
N PRO A 153 13.52 8.33 -17.92
CA PRO A 153 14.85 8.88 -18.16
C PRO A 153 14.81 10.39 -18.41
N GLY A 154 15.71 11.13 -17.76
CA GLY A 154 15.81 12.59 -17.90
C GLY A 154 14.80 13.41 -17.09
N TRP A 155 13.90 12.75 -16.34
CA TRP A 155 12.93 13.44 -15.49
C TRP A 155 13.22 13.24 -14.00
N SER A 156 13.15 14.33 -13.23
CA SER A 156 12.87 14.20 -11.80
C SER A 156 11.38 13.89 -11.57
N ALA A 157 11.07 13.23 -10.46
CA ALA A 157 9.67 12.95 -10.11
C ALA A 157 8.85 14.24 -9.97
N GLU A 158 9.44 15.30 -9.40
CA GLU A 158 8.76 16.58 -9.19
C GLU A 158 8.38 17.27 -10.50
N GLU A 159 9.30 17.32 -11.47
CA GLU A 159 9.03 17.88 -12.80
C GLU A 159 7.96 17.08 -13.54
N GLY A 160 8.08 15.74 -13.53
CA GLY A 160 7.10 14.86 -14.16
C GLY A 160 5.71 15.03 -13.55
N MET A 161 5.62 15.06 -12.21
CA MET A 161 4.37 15.31 -11.48
C MET A 161 3.78 16.68 -11.83
N LEU A 162 4.58 17.74 -11.88
CA LEU A 162 4.12 19.09 -12.21
C LEU A 162 3.56 19.16 -13.63
N LYS A 163 4.19 18.49 -14.60
CA LYS A 163 3.72 18.47 -15.99
C LYS A 163 2.35 17.80 -16.12
N ILE A 164 2.16 16.66 -15.47
CA ILE A 164 0.94 15.84 -15.65
C ILE A 164 -0.18 16.16 -14.65
N ARG A 165 0.01 17.14 -13.75
CA ARG A 165 -0.94 17.45 -12.66
C ARG A 165 -2.38 17.74 -13.11
N ASP A 166 -2.55 18.29 -14.31
CA ASP A 166 -3.89 18.62 -14.85
C ASP A 166 -4.60 17.38 -15.45
N LEU A 167 -3.90 16.26 -15.55
CA LEU A 167 -4.40 15.01 -16.13
C LEU A 167 -4.61 13.93 -15.06
N VAL A 168 -3.65 13.80 -14.14
CA VAL A 168 -3.64 12.73 -13.13
C VAL A 168 -3.06 13.22 -11.80
N ALA A 169 -3.58 12.66 -10.71
CA ALA A 169 -2.96 12.78 -9.39
C ALA A 169 -1.95 11.65 -9.19
N VAL A 170 -0.72 12.02 -8.85
CA VAL A 170 0.43 11.11 -8.70
C VAL A 170 1.19 11.44 -7.43
N SER A 171 1.98 10.49 -6.95
CA SER A 171 2.85 10.64 -5.78
C SER A 171 4.29 10.41 -6.22
N ASN A 172 5.25 11.01 -5.53
CA ASN A 172 6.64 10.56 -5.60
C ASN A 172 6.85 9.33 -4.70
N GLY A 173 7.98 8.64 -4.89
CA GLY A 173 8.40 7.51 -4.04
C GLY A 173 8.69 7.94 -2.60
N SER A 174 9.39 9.06 -2.42
CA SER A 174 9.66 9.66 -1.11
C SER A 174 8.56 10.64 -0.73
N ALA A 175 7.64 10.22 0.14
CA ALA A 175 6.77 11.16 0.84
C ALA A 175 7.62 12.02 1.79
N CYS A 176 8.28 13.07 1.27
CA CYS A 176 8.99 14.04 2.09
C CYS A 176 8.19 15.33 2.18
N THR A 177 7.66 15.52 3.38
CA THR A 177 7.30 16.81 3.98
C THR A 177 8.42 17.83 3.78
N SER A 178 8.02 19.04 3.42
CA SER A 178 8.73 20.27 3.01
C SER A 178 10.07 20.69 3.67
N SER A 179 10.72 19.93 4.56
CA SER A 179 11.89 20.41 5.32
C SER A 179 13.23 19.72 5.04
N SER A 180 13.26 18.54 4.40
CA SER A 180 14.52 17.91 3.96
C SER A 180 14.27 16.92 2.83
N TYR A 181 14.87 17.15 1.66
CA TYR A 181 14.84 16.17 0.57
C TYR A 181 15.74 14.98 0.95
N GLN A 182 15.13 13.89 1.38
CA GLN A 182 15.84 12.62 1.57
C GLN A 182 15.33 11.62 0.52
N PRO A 183 16.25 10.95 -0.23
CA PRO A 183 15.87 9.94 -1.19
C PRO A 183 15.10 8.79 -0.52
N SER A 184 14.24 8.10 -1.26
CA SER A 184 13.47 6.99 -0.72
C SER A 184 14.39 5.89 -0.18
N HIS A 185 14.28 5.62 1.12
CA HIS A 185 14.99 4.51 1.77
C HIS A 185 14.57 3.15 1.19
N VAL A 186 13.33 3.00 0.72
CA VAL A 186 12.83 1.77 0.09
C VAL A 186 13.54 1.55 -1.24
N LEU A 187 13.58 2.55 -2.11
CA LEU A 187 14.21 2.44 -3.42
C LEU A 187 15.74 2.31 -3.29
N HIS A 188 16.34 2.96 -2.30
CA HIS A 188 17.74 2.74 -1.94
C HIS A 188 18.01 1.31 -1.48
N ALA A 189 17.15 0.73 -0.61
CA ALA A 189 17.28 -0.65 -0.17
C ALA A 189 17.10 -1.67 -1.31
N MET A 190 16.39 -1.29 -2.38
CA MET A 190 16.29 -2.08 -3.61
C MET A 190 17.54 -1.97 -4.51
N GLY A 191 18.54 -1.16 -4.14
CA GLY A 191 19.78 -1.01 -4.90
C GLY A 191 19.63 -0.17 -6.18
N LEU A 192 18.58 0.65 -6.30
CA LEU A 192 18.36 1.47 -7.49
C LEU A 192 19.38 2.62 -7.59
N GLY A 193 19.67 3.02 -8.82
CA GLY A 193 20.57 4.16 -9.07
C GLY A 193 19.98 5.47 -8.56
N LYS A 194 20.85 6.44 -8.24
CA LYS A 194 20.45 7.76 -7.73
C LYS A 194 19.44 8.47 -8.64
N GLU A 195 19.65 8.41 -9.96
CA GLU A 195 18.75 9.02 -10.94
C GLU A 195 17.36 8.36 -10.95
N GLU A 196 17.30 7.02 -10.86
CA GLU A 196 16.03 6.29 -10.78
C GLU A 196 15.26 6.63 -9.50
N ILE A 197 15.97 6.77 -8.38
CA ILE A 197 15.37 7.15 -7.09
C ILE A 197 14.79 8.57 -7.16
N VAL A 198 15.52 9.53 -7.74
CA VAL A 198 15.09 10.92 -7.91
C VAL A 198 13.93 11.03 -8.90
N GLY A 199 13.93 10.21 -9.95
CA GLY A 199 12.90 10.14 -10.98
C GLY A 199 11.68 9.29 -10.62
N ALA A 200 11.67 8.63 -9.45
CA ALA A 200 10.64 7.65 -9.11
C ALA A 200 9.28 8.28 -8.83
N MET A 201 8.33 8.01 -9.71
CA MET A 201 6.93 8.36 -9.61
C MET A 201 6.08 7.13 -9.27
N ARG A 202 5.24 7.24 -8.25
CA ARG A 202 4.23 6.26 -7.89
C ARG A 202 2.88 6.65 -8.48
N PHE A 203 2.42 5.79 -9.38
CA PHE A 203 1.06 5.78 -9.90
C PHE A 203 0.25 4.76 -9.13
N SER A 204 -0.96 5.15 -8.71
CA SER A 204 -1.89 4.26 -8.02
C SER A 204 -3.31 4.53 -8.48
N TRP A 205 -4.08 3.47 -8.66
CA TRP A 205 -5.45 3.52 -9.14
C TRP A 205 -6.34 2.62 -8.31
N SER A 206 -7.59 2.49 -8.73
CA SER A 206 -8.65 1.83 -7.99
C SER A 206 -9.74 1.38 -8.96
N HIS A 207 -10.64 0.51 -8.50
CA HIS A 207 -11.86 0.13 -9.25
C HIS A 207 -12.80 1.29 -9.62
N LEU A 208 -12.58 2.48 -9.05
CA LEU A 208 -13.33 3.70 -9.33
C LEU A 208 -12.57 4.68 -10.22
N THR A 209 -11.33 4.37 -10.60
CA THR A 209 -10.50 5.29 -11.38
C THR A 209 -11.01 5.34 -12.82
N PRO A 210 -11.48 6.49 -13.33
CA PRO A 210 -11.88 6.61 -14.72
C PRO A 210 -10.68 6.46 -15.65
N GLU A 211 -10.93 6.11 -16.90
CA GLU A 211 -9.87 6.03 -17.91
C GLU A 211 -9.33 7.44 -18.21
N PRO A 212 -8.03 7.72 -17.97
CA PRO A 212 -7.45 9.03 -18.20
C PRO A 212 -7.13 9.23 -19.70
N ASN A 213 -6.82 10.48 -20.07
CA ASN A 213 -6.28 10.78 -21.40
C ASN A 213 -4.82 10.26 -21.50
N TRP A 214 -4.67 9.00 -21.90
CA TRP A 214 -3.38 8.33 -22.08
C TRP A 214 -2.46 9.07 -23.04
N GLY A 215 -2.98 9.52 -24.18
CA GLY A 215 -2.21 10.25 -25.19
C GLY A 215 -1.64 11.56 -24.63
N GLY A 216 -2.49 12.35 -23.97
CA GLY A 216 -2.06 13.59 -23.32
C GLY A 216 -1.02 13.36 -22.22
N LEU A 217 -1.11 12.26 -21.46
CA LEU A 217 -0.10 11.91 -20.46
C LEU A 217 1.26 11.63 -21.11
N VAL A 218 1.26 10.83 -22.18
CA VAL A 218 2.49 10.49 -22.91
C VAL A 218 3.09 11.72 -23.59
N GLU A 219 2.28 12.56 -24.24
CA GLU A 219 2.75 13.78 -24.88
C GLU A 219 3.41 14.75 -23.90
N LYS A 220 2.86 14.87 -22.68
CA LYS A 220 3.43 15.75 -21.66
C LYS A 220 4.74 15.24 -21.05
N LEU A 221 4.99 13.92 -21.09
CA LEU A 221 6.22 13.29 -20.58
C LEU A 221 7.27 13.04 -21.68
N LYS A 222 6.92 13.18 -22.97
CA LYS A 222 7.87 13.11 -24.09
C LYS A 222 8.67 14.40 -24.31
N LYS A 223 8.17 15.55 -23.84
CA LYS A 223 8.69 16.90 -24.12
C LYS A 223 9.55 17.43 -22.99
#